data_AF-A0A4R2GGW5-F1
#
_entry.id   AF-A0A4R2GGW5-F1
#
_cell.length_a   1.000
_cell.length_b   1.000
_cell.length_c   1.000
_cell.angle_alpha   90.00
_cell.angle_beta   90.00
_cell.angle_gamma   90.00
#
_symmetry.space_group_name_H-M   'P 1'
#
loop_
_entity.id
_entity.type
_entity.pdbx_description
1 polymer ?
#
loop_
_entity_poly.entity_id
_entity_poly.type
_entity_poly.pdbx_seq_one_letter_code
_entity_poly.pdbx_strand_id
1 'polypeptide(L)'
;MKTIESIILNDLRPWLDKNIKADDFYAPALRSNPIVQEQFLANYILDFSIPAFSNKIRYYQRLVNNDITIYLNQLIEGAFNDSENIILFKLKKANGELNSLLVSTNDLIVRRGYDLSLITSKHADFNTDREHKESTFITNYTLVSLVKCFLEVQSYFSEFIHADNKMNIADIYSRILNKPAPENTYLKEVQVINVLPAEQKDNKTKSEILSFNYKYIQTKSSNIPDLMDSLKKNGFIAKGTSITDFRHVFSGEFVVNPIRWTGGKSTLSYFIKLLHNELKVITYPGNSLWKIVCTCFVDDDGSQFNESNLRDQKKPKLKLSEIERAANIMK
;
A
#
# COMPACT_ATOMS: atom_id res chain seq x y z
N MET A 1 5.68 -18.44 10.90
CA MET A 1 7.11 -18.55 11.26
C MET A 1 7.65 -19.97 11.28
N LYS A 2 6.82 -21.02 11.44
CA LYS A 2 7.29 -22.43 11.43
C LYS A 2 7.97 -22.83 10.12
N THR A 3 7.52 -22.28 8.99
CA THR A 3 8.11 -22.58 7.68
C THR A 3 9.50 -21.99 7.58
N ILE A 4 9.67 -20.72 7.97
CA ILE A 4 10.99 -20.07 8.02
C ILE A 4 11.92 -20.79 9.01
N GLU A 5 11.42 -21.16 10.19
CA GLU A 5 12.19 -21.96 11.16
C GLU A 5 12.67 -23.28 10.52
N SER A 6 11.82 -23.96 9.74
CA SER A 6 12.24 -25.17 9.04
C SER A 6 13.26 -24.91 7.92
N ILE A 7 13.16 -23.78 7.21
CA ILE A 7 14.15 -23.36 6.20
C ILE A 7 15.52 -23.13 6.84
N ILE A 8 15.56 -22.59 8.06
CA ILE A 8 16.81 -22.25 8.75
C ILE A 8 17.40 -23.49 9.48
N LEU A 9 16.56 -24.24 10.19
CA LEU A 9 17.01 -25.22 11.19
C LEU A 9 16.65 -26.68 10.85
N ASN A 10 15.54 -26.91 10.14
CA ASN A 10 14.96 -28.25 10.02
C ASN A 10 15.03 -28.82 8.60
N ASP A 11 13.91 -29.34 8.11
CA ASP A 11 13.83 -30.18 6.92
C ASP A 11 13.72 -29.41 5.60
N LEU A 12 13.39 -28.12 5.63
CA LEU A 12 13.32 -27.26 4.46
C LEU A 12 14.64 -26.54 4.16
N ARG A 13 15.76 -26.89 4.80
CA ARG A 13 17.06 -26.28 4.46
C ARG A 13 17.41 -26.51 2.97
N PRO A 14 17.69 -25.44 2.18
CA PRO A 14 17.81 -25.56 0.73
C PRO A 14 19.01 -26.40 0.26
N TRP A 15 20.02 -26.60 1.10
CA TRP A 15 21.22 -27.39 0.79
C TRP A 15 21.15 -28.86 1.27
N LEU A 16 20.00 -29.34 1.78
CA LEU A 16 19.84 -30.77 2.09
C LEU A 16 19.61 -31.55 0.80
N ASP A 17 20.21 -32.74 0.69
CA ASP A 17 20.09 -33.64 -0.48
C ASP A 17 18.64 -33.85 -0.94
N LYS A 18 17.71 -33.99 0.01
CA LYS A 18 16.29 -34.16 -0.29
C LYS A 18 15.63 -32.93 -0.95
N ASN A 19 16.22 -31.75 -0.76
CA ASN A 19 15.80 -30.46 -1.32
C ASN A 19 16.68 -30.02 -2.50
N ILE A 20 17.63 -30.85 -2.93
CA ILE A 20 18.35 -30.69 -4.17
C ILE A 20 17.55 -31.44 -5.24
N LYS A 21 16.56 -30.74 -5.82
CA LYS A 21 15.64 -31.27 -6.84
C LYS A 21 15.63 -30.36 -8.06
N ALA A 22 15.36 -30.94 -9.22
CA ALA A 22 15.27 -30.22 -10.48
C ALA A 22 14.02 -29.33 -10.54
N ASP A 23 13.99 -28.43 -11.53
CA ASP A 23 12.89 -27.48 -11.72
C ASP A 23 11.52 -28.16 -11.97
N ASP A 24 11.51 -29.37 -12.54
CA ASP A 24 10.30 -30.16 -12.77
C ASP A 24 9.61 -30.60 -11.47
N PHE A 25 10.35 -30.67 -10.36
CA PHE A 25 9.78 -30.89 -9.03
C PHE A 25 9.19 -29.59 -8.46
N TYR A 26 9.91 -28.47 -8.59
CA TYR A 26 9.54 -27.21 -7.95
C TYR A 26 8.46 -26.43 -8.70
N ALA A 27 8.34 -26.56 -10.02
CA ALA A 27 7.29 -25.89 -10.78
C ALA A 27 5.87 -26.35 -10.37
N PRO A 28 5.57 -27.66 -10.24
CA PRO A 28 4.33 -28.13 -9.63
C PRO A 28 4.18 -27.67 -8.18
N ALA A 29 5.22 -27.83 -7.34
CA ALA A 29 5.15 -27.46 -5.92
C ALA A 29 4.82 -25.96 -5.71
N LEU A 30 5.35 -25.08 -6.57
CA LEU A 30 5.04 -23.66 -6.57
C LEU A 30 3.59 -23.39 -6.95
N ARG A 31 3.04 -24.09 -7.95
CA ARG A 31 1.64 -23.95 -8.36
C ARG A 31 0.67 -24.42 -7.26
N SER A 32 1.04 -25.46 -6.53
CA SER A 32 0.26 -25.99 -5.41
C SER A 32 0.30 -25.12 -4.15
N ASN A 33 1.12 -24.05 -4.12
CA ASN A 33 1.24 -23.17 -2.96
C ASN A 33 0.78 -21.73 -3.32
N PRO A 34 -0.53 -21.43 -3.26
CA PRO A 34 -1.08 -20.14 -3.68
C PRO A 34 -0.58 -18.98 -2.80
N ILE A 35 -0.61 -17.76 -3.34
CA ILE A 35 -0.23 -16.55 -2.60
C ILE A 35 -1.25 -16.31 -1.48
N VAL A 36 -0.76 -16.08 -0.26
CA VAL A 36 -1.57 -15.58 0.84
C VAL A 36 -1.65 -14.06 0.74
N GLN A 37 -2.87 -13.51 0.80
CA GLN A 37 -3.09 -12.07 0.72
C GLN A 37 -2.78 -11.39 2.07
N GLU A 38 -2.16 -10.22 2.01
CA GLU A 38 -1.97 -9.35 3.16
C GLU A 38 -3.33 -8.77 3.57
N GLN A 39 -3.69 -8.92 4.84
CA GLN A 39 -4.91 -8.35 5.43
C GLN A 39 -4.59 -7.07 6.21
N PHE A 40 -3.40 -6.53 6.01
CA PHE A 40 -2.85 -5.36 6.64
C PHE A 40 -2.25 -4.44 5.56
N LEU A 41 -2.06 -3.17 5.89
CA LEU A 41 -1.37 -2.16 5.09
C LEU A 41 0.15 -2.23 5.33
N ALA A 42 0.90 -2.77 4.38
CA ALA A 42 2.36 -2.81 4.49
C ALA A 42 2.98 -1.41 4.60
N ASN A 43 3.84 -1.21 5.60
CA ASN A 43 4.62 0.01 5.80
C ASN A 43 5.99 -0.08 5.11
N TYR A 44 6.38 -1.26 4.66
CA TYR A 44 7.66 -1.50 4.00
C TYR A 44 7.47 -2.34 2.73
N ILE A 45 8.19 -1.98 1.68
CA ILE A 45 8.27 -2.75 0.44
C ILE A 45 9.63 -3.45 0.38
N LEU A 46 9.59 -4.76 0.10
CA LEU A 46 10.79 -5.56 -0.20
C LEU A 46 11.03 -5.58 -1.69
N ASP A 47 12.13 -4.93 -2.11
CA ASP A 47 12.57 -4.79 -3.48
C ASP A 47 13.88 -5.56 -3.68
N PHE A 48 13.79 -6.90 -3.57
CA PHE A 48 14.94 -7.80 -3.74
C PHE A 48 15.23 -8.00 -5.23
N SER A 49 15.88 -6.99 -5.82
CA SER A 49 16.13 -6.80 -7.25
C SER A 49 17.15 -7.78 -7.87
N ILE A 50 17.33 -8.96 -7.27
CA ILE A 50 18.13 -10.06 -7.83
C ILE A 50 17.18 -11.03 -8.55
N PRO A 51 17.40 -11.35 -9.84
CA PRO A 51 16.53 -12.24 -10.58
C PRO A 51 16.46 -13.66 -9.99
N ALA A 52 15.25 -14.19 -9.82
CA ALA A 52 15.06 -15.59 -9.45
C ALA A 52 15.36 -16.50 -10.66
N PHE A 53 16.53 -17.14 -10.64
CA PHE A 53 17.07 -17.95 -11.74
C PHE A 53 16.69 -19.44 -11.69
N SER A 54 15.86 -19.88 -10.73
CA SER A 54 15.31 -21.23 -10.70
C SER A 54 13.91 -21.30 -10.08
N ASN A 55 13.16 -22.37 -10.35
CA ASN A 55 11.85 -22.59 -9.74
C ASN A 55 11.97 -22.92 -8.26
N LYS A 56 13.10 -23.50 -7.82
CA LYS A 56 13.43 -23.68 -6.41
C LYS A 56 13.42 -22.32 -5.70
N ILE A 57 14.15 -21.34 -6.20
CA ILE A 57 14.16 -19.98 -5.59
C ILE A 57 12.74 -19.42 -5.48
N ARG A 58 11.97 -19.46 -6.56
CA ARG A 58 10.58 -18.94 -6.58
C ARG A 58 9.68 -19.66 -5.57
N TYR A 59 9.83 -20.97 -5.43
CA TYR A 59 9.13 -21.78 -4.44
C TYR A 59 9.47 -21.34 -3.01
N TYR A 60 10.76 -21.19 -2.69
CA TYR A 60 11.19 -20.76 -1.36
C TYR A 60 10.77 -19.31 -1.06
N GLN A 61 10.83 -18.41 -2.03
CA GLN A 61 10.29 -17.04 -1.87
C GLN A 61 8.80 -17.08 -1.53
N ARG A 62 8.02 -17.93 -2.22
CA ARG A 62 6.59 -18.13 -1.92
C ARG A 62 6.37 -18.62 -0.49
N LEU A 63 7.15 -19.61 -0.04
CA LEU A 63 7.08 -20.12 1.33
C LEU A 63 7.37 -19.04 2.37
N VAL A 64 8.47 -18.29 2.19
CA VAL A 64 8.87 -17.21 3.10
C VAL A 64 7.80 -16.13 3.16
N ASN A 65 7.32 -15.67 2.00
CA ASN A 65 6.30 -14.61 1.94
C ASN A 65 5.00 -15.04 2.59
N ASN A 66 4.50 -16.24 2.25
CA ASN A 66 3.27 -16.76 2.83
C ASN A 66 3.39 -16.92 4.35
N ASP A 67 4.51 -17.44 4.86
CA ASP A 67 4.71 -17.66 6.30
C ASP A 67 4.80 -16.34 7.09
N ILE A 68 5.38 -15.29 6.51
CA ILE A 68 5.39 -13.93 7.09
C ILE A 68 4.01 -13.29 7.02
N THR A 69 3.33 -13.35 5.88
CA THR A 69 2.00 -12.77 5.72
C THR A 69 0.99 -13.42 6.67
N ILE A 70 1.00 -14.75 6.80
CA ILE A 70 0.16 -15.46 7.78
C ILE A 70 0.48 -14.98 9.20
N TYR A 71 1.76 -14.88 9.55
CA TYR A 71 2.18 -14.44 10.87
C TYR A 71 1.70 -13.03 11.19
N LEU A 72 1.91 -12.07 10.28
CA LEU A 72 1.49 -10.69 10.45
C LEU A 72 -0.03 -10.55 10.49
N ASN A 73 -0.76 -11.22 9.58
CA ASN A 73 -2.22 -11.24 9.60
C ASN A 73 -2.74 -11.68 10.98
N GLN A 74 -2.24 -12.82 11.50
CA GLN A 74 -2.65 -13.36 12.80
C GLN A 74 -2.28 -12.46 13.97
N LEU A 75 -1.08 -11.88 13.96
CA LEU A 75 -0.59 -11.03 15.04
C LEU A 75 -1.39 -9.72 15.12
N ILE A 76 -1.63 -9.09 13.96
CA ILE A 76 -2.34 -7.80 13.86
C ILE A 76 -3.84 -7.98 14.12
N GLU A 77 -4.49 -8.94 13.45
CA GLU A 77 -5.91 -9.24 13.66
C GLU A 77 -6.19 -9.61 15.12
N GLY A 78 -5.34 -10.48 15.68
CA GLY A 78 -5.48 -10.92 17.06
C GLY A 78 -5.29 -9.81 18.08
N ALA A 79 -4.70 -8.67 17.72
CA ALA A 79 -4.46 -7.55 18.64
C ALA A 79 -5.58 -6.49 18.64
N PHE A 80 -6.55 -6.56 17.71
CA PHE A 80 -7.55 -5.50 17.50
C PHE A 80 -8.41 -5.18 18.74
N ASN A 81 -8.70 -6.18 19.58
CA ASN A 81 -9.51 -6.04 20.79
C ASN A 81 -8.73 -6.35 22.09
N ASP A 82 -7.41 -6.46 21.99
CA ASP A 82 -6.59 -6.81 23.14
C ASP A 82 -6.37 -5.62 24.08
N SER A 83 -6.29 -5.89 25.37
CA SER A 83 -5.79 -4.90 26.32
C SER A 83 -4.30 -4.61 26.09
N GLU A 84 -3.85 -3.42 26.47
CA GLU A 84 -2.46 -2.98 26.35
C GLU A 84 -1.45 -4.01 26.89
N ASN A 85 -1.72 -4.62 28.04
CA ASN A 85 -0.85 -5.65 28.64
C ASN A 85 -0.70 -6.88 27.73
N ILE A 86 -1.77 -7.28 27.03
CA ILE A 86 -1.73 -8.42 26.10
C ILE A 86 -0.95 -8.03 24.84
N ILE A 87 -1.14 -6.81 24.34
CA ILE A 87 -0.38 -6.28 23.19
C ILE A 87 1.11 -6.25 23.51
N LEU A 88 1.51 -5.71 24.67
CA LEU A 88 2.90 -5.68 25.12
C LEU A 88 3.50 -7.08 25.27
N PHE A 89 2.72 -8.05 25.78
CA PHE A 89 3.15 -9.45 25.84
C PHE A 89 3.36 -10.04 24.43
N LYS A 90 2.41 -9.84 23.51
CA LYS A 90 2.50 -10.29 22.13
C LYS A 90 3.70 -9.67 21.41
N LEU A 91 3.93 -8.37 21.59
CA LEU A 91 5.07 -7.64 21.06
C LEU A 91 6.39 -8.22 21.57
N LYS A 92 6.51 -8.41 22.89
CA LYS A 92 7.71 -8.99 23.51
C LYS A 92 7.99 -10.40 22.94
N LYS A 93 6.95 -11.21 22.79
CA LYS A 93 7.05 -12.55 22.21
C LYS A 93 7.48 -12.49 20.75
N ALA A 94 6.85 -11.63 19.94
CA ALA A 94 7.15 -11.44 18.53
C ALA A 94 8.60 -10.98 18.32
N ASN A 95 9.04 -9.98 19.07
CA ASN A 95 10.43 -9.49 19.01
C ASN A 95 11.43 -10.58 19.41
N GLY A 96 11.13 -11.38 20.44
CA GLY A 96 11.97 -12.50 20.84
C GLY A 96 12.10 -13.57 19.75
N GLU A 97 10.99 -13.95 19.13
CA GLU A 97 10.95 -14.92 18.03
C GLU A 97 11.70 -14.40 16.79
N LEU A 98 11.42 -13.16 16.36
CA LEU A 98 12.06 -12.55 15.20
C LEU A 98 13.56 -12.32 15.42
N ASN A 99 13.98 -11.86 16.60
CA ASN A 99 15.40 -11.73 16.93
C ASN A 99 16.14 -13.07 16.83
N SER A 100 15.55 -14.13 17.38
CA SER A 100 16.12 -15.48 17.31
C SER A 100 16.30 -15.95 15.87
N LEU A 101 15.28 -15.75 15.03
CA LEU A 101 15.33 -16.13 13.61
C LEU A 101 16.31 -15.27 12.81
N LEU A 102 16.37 -13.96 13.06
CA LEU A 102 17.33 -13.03 12.45
C LEU A 102 18.77 -13.45 12.73
N VAL A 103 19.10 -13.65 14.01
CA VAL A 103 20.44 -14.10 14.43
C VAL A 103 20.76 -15.46 13.82
N SER A 104 19.84 -16.43 13.91
CA SER A 104 20.06 -17.78 13.36
C SER A 104 20.28 -17.78 11.85
N THR A 105 19.53 -16.94 11.10
CA THR A 105 19.67 -16.80 9.65
C THR A 105 21.01 -16.15 9.29
N ASN A 106 21.42 -15.12 10.05
CA ASN A 106 22.70 -14.45 9.83
C ASN A 106 23.89 -15.37 10.15
N ASP A 107 23.84 -16.08 11.27
CA ASP A 107 24.82 -17.10 11.64
C ASP A 107 24.97 -18.17 10.56
N LEU A 108 23.85 -18.61 10.00
CA LEU A 108 23.84 -19.56 8.90
C LEU A 108 24.55 -18.99 7.66
N ILE A 109 24.26 -17.74 7.29
CA ILE A 109 24.88 -17.06 6.15
C ILE A 109 26.40 -17.02 6.33
N VAL A 110 26.88 -16.63 7.52
CA VAL A 110 28.30 -16.55 7.84
C VAL A 110 28.96 -17.93 7.82
N ARG A 111 28.38 -18.91 8.52
CA ARG A 111 28.96 -20.26 8.66
C ARG A 111 29.03 -21.02 7.34
N ARG A 112 28.10 -20.76 6.41
CA ARG A 112 28.04 -21.43 5.11
C ARG A 112 28.70 -20.64 3.98
N GLY A 113 29.15 -19.42 4.22
CA GLY A 113 29.73 -18.57 3.18
C GLY A 113 28.70 -18.18 2.10
N TYR A 114 27.48 -17.85 2.51
CA TYR A 114 26.42 -17.37 1.62
C TYR A 114 26.49 -15.85 1.43
N ASP A 115 27.66 -15.37 1.03
CA ASP A 115 27.87 -13.95 0.77
C ASP A 115 27.03 -13.49 -0.43
N LEU A 116 26.33 -12.36 -0.27
CA LEU A 116 25.44 -11.83 -1.29
C LEU A 116 26.16 -11.48 -2.60
N SER A 117 27.47 -11.18 -2.55
CA SER A 117 28.33 -10.93 -3.72
C SER A 117 28.36 -12.09 -4.72
N LEU A 118 28.10 -13.32 -4.27
CA LEU A 118 28.04 -14.52 -5.11
C LEU A 118 26.92 -14.48 -6.16
N ILE A 119 25.88 -13.69 -5.91
CA ILE A 119 24.69 -13.60 -6.77
C ILE A 119 24.39 -12.18 -7.28
N THR A 120 25.14 -11.16 -6.81
CA THR A 120 24.98 -9.76 -7.26
C THR A 120 26.04 -9.30 -8.25
N SER A 121 27.10 -10.10 -8.48
CA SER A 121 28.13 -9.76 -9.47
C SER A 121 27.53 -9.61 -10.87
N LYS A 122 27.93 -8.54 -11.59
CA LYS A 122 27.48 -8.23 -12.96
C LYS A 122 27.78 -9.35 -13.98
N HIS A 123 28.73 -10.22 -13.67
CA HIS A 123 29.14 -11.35 -14.50
C HIS A 123 28.87 -12.70 -13.81
N ALA A 124 27.96 -12.75 -12.83
CA ALA A 124 27.62 -13.98 -12.15
C ALA A 124 27.02 -15.00 -13.16
N ASP A 125 27.75 -16.09 -13.41
CA ASP A 125 27.19 -17.24 -14.11
C ASP A 125 26.40 -18.08 -13.10
N PHE A 126 25.08 -18.14 -13.22
CA PHE A 126 24.23 -18.89 -12.29
C PHE A 126 24.29 -20.41 -12.47
N ASN A 127 24.99 -20.91 -13.49
CA ASN A 127 25.10 -22.35 -13.75
C ASN A 127 26.24 -23.00 -12.94
N THR A 128 27.35 -22.29 -12.73
CA THR A 128 28.43 -22.74 -11.83
C THR A 128 27.98 -22.67 -10.37
N ASP A 129 28.23 -23.72 -9.60
CA ASP A 129 27.86 -23.83 -8.18
C ASP A 129 26.39 -23.46 -7.92
N ARG A 130 25.49 -23.86 -8.83
CA ARG A 130 24.08 -23.48 -8.84
C ARG A 130 23.40 -23.70 -7.49
N GLU A 131 23.62 -24.85 -6.87
CA GLU A 131 23.02 -25.20 -5.57
C GLU A 131 23.45 -24.26 -4.44
N HIS A 132 24.73 -23.87 -4.44
CA HIS A 132 25.27 -22.92 -3.47
C HIS A 132 24.71 -21.52 -3.69
N LYS A 133 24.57 -21.09 -4.96
CA LYS A 133 23.96 -19.80 -5.33
C LYS A 133 22.46 -19.74 -5.03
N GLU A 134 21.74 -20.84 -5.26
CA GLU A 134 20.32 -20.96 -4.88
C GLU A 134 20.16 -20.84 -3.35
N SER A 135 21.00 -21.55 -2.59
CA SER A 135 21.00 -21.48 -1.13
C SER A 135 21.38 -20.09 -0.63
N THR A 136 22.34 -19.43 -1.30
CA THR A 136 22.74 -18.05 -1.01
C THR A 136 21.58 -17.09 -1.23
N PHE A 137 20.87 -17.22 -2.36
CA PHE A 137 19.70 -16.40 -2.65
C PHE A 137 18.63 -16.60 -1.57
N ILE A 138 18.25 -17.85 -1.30
CA ILE A 138 17.14 -18.19 -0.39
C ILE A 138 17.43 -17.68 1.02
N THR A 139 18.65 -17.87 1.52
CA THR A 139 19.02 -17.45 2.88
C THR A 139 19.08 -15.94 3.03
N ASN A 140 19.68 -15.22 2.07
CA ASN A 140 19.71 -13.76 2.10
C ASN A 140 18.31 -13.15 1.91
N TYR A 141 17.49 -13.71 1.02
CA TYR A 141 16.08 -13.31 0.88
C TYR A 141 15.32 -13.49 2.20
N THR A 142 15.50 -14.65 2.86
CA THR A 142 14.88 -14.92 4.17
C THR A 142 15.30 -13.91 5.23
N LEU A 143 16.59 -13.55 5.29
CA LEU A 143 17.09 -12.53 6.22
C LEU A 143 16.42 -11.18 5.99
N VAL A 144 16.40 -10.68 4.75
CA VAL A 144 15.80 -9.39 4.42
C VAL A 144 14.29 -9.39 4.69
N SER A 145 13.60 -10.50 4.39
CA SER A 145 12.18 -10.66 4.69
C SER A 145 11.89 -10.68 6.19
N LEU A 146 12.77 -11.27 7.01
CA LEU A 146 12.67 -11.20 8.47
C LEU A 146 12.90 -9.77 9.00
N VAL A 147 13.83 -9.01 8.41
CA VAL A 147 14.02 -7.59 8.73
C VAL A 147 12.75 -6.79 8.39
N LYS A 148 12.14 -7.02 7.21
CA LYS A 148 10.83 -6.43 6.88
C LYS A 148 9.78 -6.78 7.93
N CYS A 149 9.64 -8.06 8.28
CA CYS A 149 8.66 -8.52 9.25
C CYS A 149 8.82 -7.81 10.60
N PHE A 150 10.05 -7.69 11.11
CA PHE A 150 10.35 -6.95 12.33
C PHE A 150 9.88 -5.49 12.25
N LEU A 151 10.20 -4.80 11.16
CA LEU A 151 9.82 -3.41 10.95
C LEU A 151 8.30 -3.23 10.82
N GLU A 152 7.60 -4.16 10.16
CA GLU A 152 6.14 -4.15 10.09
C GLU A 152 5.50 -4.31 11.47
N VAL A 153 5.96 -5.28 12.28
CA VAL A 153 5.50 -5.44 13.66
C VAL A 153 5.71 -4.16 14.46
N GLN A 154 6.90 -3.56 14.36
CA GLN A 154 7.20 -2.30 15.05
C GLN A 154 6.29 -1.15 14.60
N SER A 155 6.02 -1.01 13.31
CA SER A 155 5.14 0.05 12.79
C SER A 155 3.70 -0.13 13.27
N TYR A 156 3.19 -1.36 13.23
CA TYR A 156 1.82 -1.68 13.66
C TYR A 156 1.57 -1.45 15.15
N PHE A 157 2.57 -1.68 15.98
CA PHE A 157 2.47 -1.50 17.43
C PHE A 157 3.23 -0.26 17.90
N SER A 158 3.45 0.72 17.02
CA SER A 158 4.33 1.85 17.28
C SER A 158 3.91 2.76 18.43
N GLU A 159 2.62 2.76 18.79
CA GLU A 159 2.05 3.47 19.95
C GLU A 159 2.46 2.83 21.30
N PHE A 160 2.73 1.52 21.30
CA PHE A 160 3.13 0.74 22.48
C PHE A 160 4.65 0.65 22.65
N ILE A 161 5.42 1.30 21.77
CA ILE A 161 6.88 1.23 21.74
C ILE A 161 7.43 2.63 22.00
N HIS A 162 8.20 2.77 23.10
CA HIS A 162 8.94 4.00 23.38
C HIS A 162 9.87 4.37 22.22
N ALA A 163 10.00 5.66 21.93
CA ALA A 163 10.78 6.16 20.80
C ALA A 163 12.22 5.62 20.79
N ASP A 164 12.88 5.54 21.94
CA ASP A 164 14.26 5.04 22.08
C ASP A 164 14.41 3.54 21.80
N ASN A 165 13.30 2.80 21.84
CA ASN A 165 13.26 1.37 21.54
C ASN A 165 12.92 1.08 20.07
N LYS A 166 12.54 2.10 19.28
CA LYS A 166 12.29 1.93 17.85
C LYS A 166 13.63 1.75 17.13
N MET A 167 13.70 0.75 16.26
CA MET A 167 14.86 0.44 15.44
C MET A 167 14.55 0.75 13.98
N ASN A 168 15.44 1.50 13.32
CA ASN A 168 15.44 1.58 11.86
C ASN A 168 16.19 0.36 11.26
N ILE A 169 16.29 0.30 9.93
CA ILE A 169 17.00 -0.79 9.25
C ILE A 169 18.45 -0.90 9.75
N ALA A 170 19.19 0.21 9.83
CA ALA A 170 20.59 0.19 10.27
C ALA A 170 20.76 -0.26 11.72
N ASP A 171 19.81 0.07 12.59
CA ASP A 171 19.77 -0.39 13.99
C ASP A 171 19.61 -1.91 14.07
N ILE A 172 18.75 -2.51 13.24
CA ILE A 172 18.57 -3.97 13.22
C ILE A 172 19.88 -4.65 12.82
N TYR A 173 20.55 -4.16 11.78
CA TYR A 173 21.84 -4.72 11.34
C TYR A 173 22.93 -4.57 12.40
N SER A 174 23.06 -3.39 13.00
CA SER A 174 24.12 -3.11 13.97
C SER A 174 23.87 -3.72 15.35
N ARG A 175 22.64 -3.64 15.88
CA ARG A 175 22.30 -4.04 17.27
C ARG A 175 21.89 -5.51 17.39
N ILE A 176 21.22 -6.07 16.38
CA ILE A 176 20.75 -7.48 16.41
C ILE A 176 21.75 -8.37 15.69
N LEU A 177 22.21 -7.97 14.50
CA LEU A 177 23.09 -8.81 13.67
C LEU A 177 24.58 -8.55 13.87
N ASN A 178 24.95 -7.54 14.66
CA ASN A 178 26.34 -7.12 14.92
C ASN A 178 27.16 -6.92 13.63
N LYS A 179 26.55 -6.31 12.60
CA LYS A 179 27.19 -6.05 11.31
C LYS A 179 26.79 -4.70 10.73
N PRO A 180 27.62 -4.09 9.87
CA PRO A 180 27.20 -2.89 9.16
C PRO A 180 25.98 -3.17 8.29
N ALA A 181 25.10 -2.18 8.16
CA ALA A 181 24.02 -2.24 7.19
C ALA A 181 24.60 -2.33 5.77
N PRO A 182 24.05 -3.18 4.89
CA PRO A 182 24.50 -3.27 3.51
C PRO A 182 24.15 -1.98 2.77
N GLU A 183 24.94 -1.64 1.75
CA GLU A 183 24.67 -0.48 0.88
C GLU A 183 23.28 -0.55 0.24
N ASN A 184 22.85 -1.76 -0.15
CA ASN A 184 21.49 -2.03 -0.58
C ASN A 184 20.77 -2.86 0.48
N THR A 185 19.81 -2.23 1.16
CA THR A 185 18.97 -2.88 2.18
C THR A 185 17.85 -3.70 1.57
N TYR A 186 17.54 -3.50 0.28
CA TYR A 186 16.39 -4.07 -0.43
C TYR A 186 15.03 -3.76 0.24
N LEU A 187 14.99 -2.77 1.14
CA LEU A 187 13.80 -2.36 1.87
C LEU A 187 13.58 -0.86 1.70
N LYS A 188 12.35 -0.50 1.37
CA LYS A 188 11.90 0.89 1.24
C LYS A 188 10.71 1.10 2.16
N GLU A 189 10.79 2.09 3.03
CA GLU A 189 9.62 2.53 3.80
C GLU A 189 8.61 3.14 2.82
N VAL A 190 7.35 2.72 2.97
CA VAL A 190 6.23 3.32 2.25
C VAL A 190 6.01 4.68 2.89
N GLN A 191 6.48 5.73 2.22
CA GLN A 191 6.20 7.08 2.67
C GLN A 191 4.70 7.35 2.54
N VAL A 192 4.01 7.30 3.67
CA VAL A 192 2.74 8.00 3.82
C VAL A 192 3.11 9.48 3.79
N ILE A 193 2.73 10.19 2.72
CA ILE A 193 2.83 11.65 2.69
C ILE A 193 1.92 12.16 3.81
N ASN A 194 2.52 12.51 4.95
CA ASN A 194 1.84 13.23 6.03
C ASN A 194 1.53 14.63 5.53
N VAL A 195 0.34 14.80 4.94
CA VAL A 195 -0.29 16.11 4.91
C VAL A 195 -0.68 16.42 6.36
N LEU A 196 -0.11 17.48 6.93
CA LEU A 196 -0.33 17.91 8.31
C LEU A 196 -1.83 17.87 8.66
N PRO A 197 -2.22 17.27 9.80
CA PRO A 197 -3.62 17.14 10.17
C PRO A 197 -4.14 18.45 10.76
N ALA A 198 -5.19 19.03 10.18
CA ALA A 198 -6.10 19.88 10.93
C ALA A 198 -6.88 18.99 11.93
N GLU A 199 -7.10 19.51 13.13
CA GLU A 199 -7.51 18.77 14.33
C GLU A 199 -8.74 17.87 14.17
N GLN A 200 -8.68 16.75 14.88
CA GLN A 200 -9.51 15.55 14.81
C GLN A 200 -10.99 15.77 15.19
N LYS A 201 -11.87 14.92 14.65
CA LYS A 201 -12.87 14.19 15.46
C LYS A 201 -13.42 12.94 14.76
N ASP A 202 -13.26 11.83 15.47
CA ASP A 202 -14.01 10.57 15.46
C ASP A 202 -14.18 9.77 14.15
N ASN A 203 -13.39 8.69 14.07
CA ASN A 203 -13.59 7.58 13.14
C ASN A 203 -14.92 6.85 13.41
N LYS A 204 -15.91 7.08 12.54
CA LYS A 204 -16.93 6.09 12.21
C LYS A 204 -16.57 5.43 10.87
N THR A 205 -16.34 4.12 10.92
CA THR A 205 -16.53 3.10 9.86
C THR A 205 -16.47 3.61 8.41
N LYS A 206 -15.45 3.16 7.67
CA LYS A 206 -15.35 3.26 6.20
C LYS A 206 -16.64 2.78 5.53
N SER A 207 -17.54 3.74 5.28
CA SER A 207 -18.68 3.60 4.37
C SER A 207 -18.13 3.77 2.97
N GLU A 208 -18.28 2.71 2.16
CA GLU A 208 -18.10 2.69 0.71
C GLU A 208 -18.84 3.87 0.07
N ILE A 209 -18.13 4.91 -0.36
CA ILE A 209 -18.70 5.96 -1.19
C ILE A 209 -17.72 6.19 -2.34
N LEU A 210 -18.07 5.64 -3.50
CA LEU A 210 -17.34 5.84 -4.75
C LEU A 210 -17.79 7.17 -5.39
N SER A 211 -16.98 7.67 -6.33
CA SER A 211 -17.22 8.91 -7.05
C SER A 211 -18.40 8.85 -8.05
N PHE A 212 -18.62 9.93 -8.79
CA PHE A 212 -19.48 9.88 -9.98
C PHE A 212 -18.85 9.00 -11.06
N ASN A 213 -19.69 8.41 -11.91
CA ASN A 213 -19.28 7.74 -13.14
C ASN A 213 -19.79 8.54 -14.34
N TYR A 214 -18.87 9.09 -15.13
CA TYR A 214 -19.17 9.81 -16.36
C TYR A 214 -19.39 8.86 -17.53
N LYS A 215 -20.59 8.89 -18.11
CA LYS A 215 -21.03 7.93 -19.15
C LYS A 215 -20.12 7.86 -20.37
N TYR A 216 -19.47 8.97 -20.73
CA TYR A 216 -18.66 9.08 -21.94
C TYR A 216 -17.16 9.13 -21.64
N ILE A 217 -16.72 8.67 -20.47
CA ILE A 217 -15.31 8.73 -20.09
C ILE A 217 -14.37 8.02 -21.08
N GLN A 218 -14.84 6.94 -21.72
CA GLN A 218 -14.10 6.18 -22.72
C GLN A 218 -14.24 6.75 -24.14
N THR A 219 -15.37 7.37 -24.47
CA THR A 219 -15.70 7.82 -25.84
C THR A 219 -15.41 9.30 -26.09
N LYS A 220 -15.34 10.12 -25.02
CA LYS A 220 -15.07 11.55 -25.04
C LYS A 220 -14.05 11.91 -23.93
N SER A 221 -12.88 11.28 -23.98
CA SER A 221 -11.85 11.40 -22.95
C SER A 221 -11.26 12.82 -22.78
N SER A 222 -11.37 13.67 -23.80
CA SER A 222 -10.97 15.09 -23.75
C SER A 222 -11.91 15.97 -22.91
N ASN A 223 -13.16 15.53 -22.69
CA ASN A 223 -14.15 16.35 -21.96
C ASN A 223 -13.76 16.59 -20.49
N ILE A 224 -13.06 15.64 -19.86
CA ILE A 224 -12.59 15.77 -18.47
C ILE A 224 -11.51 16.86 -18.33
N PRO A 225 -10.39 16.84 -19.08
CA PRO A 225 -9.42 17.93 -19.04
C PRO A 225 -10.03 19.27 -19.51
N ASP A 226 -10.88 19.28 -20.55
CA ASP A 226 -11.52 20.51 -21.02
C ASP A 226 -12.45 21.12 -19.96
N LEU A 227 -13.21 20.28 -19.25
CA LEU A 227 -14.04 20.69 -18.12
C LEU A 227 -13.17 21.28 -17.01
N MET A 228 -12.08 20.59 -16.65
CA MET A 228 -11.17 21.02 -15.59
C MET A 228 -10.58 22.40 -15.90
N ASP A 229 -10.11 22.62 -17.12
CA ASP A 229 -9.54 23.87 -17.57
C ASP A 229 -10.58 24.99 -17.57
N SER A 230 -11.81 24.70 -17.99
CA SER A 230 -12.93 25.64 -17.94
C SER A 230 -13.29 26.03 -16.49
N LEU A 231 -13.32 25.07 -15.57
CA LEU A 231 -13.61 25.34 -14.15
C LEU A 231 -12.48 26.13 -13.48
N LYS A 232 -11.20 25.84 -13.79
CA LYS A 232 -10.05 26.62 -13.31
C LYS A 232 -10.08 28.05 -13.84
N LYS A 233 -10.30 28.21 -15.14
CA LYS A 233 -10.33 29.53 -15.82
C LYS A 233 -11.39 30.45 -15.21
N ASN A 234 -12.56 29.89 -14.87
CA ASN A 234 -13.67 30.65 -14.30
C ASN A 234 -13.64 30.75 -12.76
N GLY A 235 -12.63 30.14 -12.11
CA GLY A 235 -12.45 30.19 -10.66
C GLY A 235 -13.52 29.41 -9.89
N PHE A 236 -13.96 28.28 -10.42
CA PHE A 236 -14.85 27.35 -9.71
C PHE A 236 -14.08 26.28 -8.93
N ILE A 237 -12.86 25.96 -9.34
CA ILE A 237 -11.96 25.05 -8.63
C ILE A 237 -10.56 25.66 -8.49
N ALA A 238 -9.81 25.17 -7.51
CA ALA A 238 -8.46 25.65 -7.25
C ALA A 238 -7.53 25.44 -8.47
N LYS A 239 -6.66 26.43 -8.75
CA LYS A 239 -5.70 26.36 -9.87
C LYS A 239 -4.71 25.19 -9.73
N GLY A 240 -4.38 24.82 -8.49
CA GLY A 240 -3.48 23.71 -8.17
C GLY A 240 -4.10 22.31 -8.26
N THR A 241 -5.39 22.18 -8.59
CA THR A 241 -6.05 20.87 -8.73
C THR A 241 -5.30 19.99 -9.74
N SER A 242 -5.00 18.75 -9.36
CA SER A 242 -4.38 17.75 -10.25
C SER A 242 -5.40 17.17 -11.24
N ILE A 243 -4.96 16.88 -12.46
CA ILE A 243 -5.80 16.20 -13.47
C ILE A 243 -6.14 14.78 -13.04
N THR A 244 -5.27 14.13 -12.27
CA THR A 244 -5.50 12.78 -11.75
C THR A 244 -6.63 12.80 -10.73
N ASP A 245 -6.56 13.68 -9.73
CA ASP A 245 -7.61 13.84 -8.70
C ASP A 245 -8.94 14.22 -9.34
N PHE A 246 -8.92 15.16 -10.29
CA PHE A 246 -10.12 15.60 -10.99
C PHE A 246 -10.75 14.48 -11.83
N ARG A 247 -9.93 13.63 -12.47
CA ARG A 247 -10.44 12.46 -13.21
C ARG A 247 -11.10 11.45 -12.27
N HIS A 248 -10.54 11.23 -11.09
CA HIS A 248 -11.11 10.27 -10.14
C HIS A 248 -12.54 10.63 -9.74
N VAL A 249 -12.88 11.92 -9.62
CA VAL A 249 -14.27 12.39 -9.33
C VAL A 249 -15.31 11.82 -10.31
N PHE A 250 -14.93 11.53 -11.55
CA PHE A 250 -15.82 11.09 -12.62
C PHE A 250 -15.59 9.65 -13.09
N SER A 251 -14.70 8.90 -12.42
CA SER A 251 -14.26 7.56 -12.84
C SER A 251 -15.07 6.39 -12.26
N GLY A 252 -15.86 6.64 -11.21
CA GLY A 252 -16.51 5.61 -10.40
C GLY A 252 -15.57 4.95 -9.38
N GLU A 253 -14.39 5.50 -9.16
CA GLU A 253 -13.40 5.00 -8.19
C GLU A 253 -13.48 5.77 -6.85
N PHE A 254 -12.62 5.40 -5.90
CA PHE A 254 -12.52 6.09 -4.62
C PHE A 254 -11.84 7.47 -4.77
N VAL A 255 -12.43 8.51 -4.20
CA VAL A 255 -11.84 9.85 -4.19
C VAL A 255 -10.96 10.00 -2.96
N VAL A 256 -9.64 9.93 -3.16
CA VAL A 256 -8.64 10.16 -2.11
C VAL A 256 -8.53 11.65 -1.77
N ASN A 257 -8.55 12.51 -2.80
CA ASN A 257 -8.40 13.95 -2.66
C ASN A 257 -9.64 14.68 -3.21
N PRO A 258 -10.52 15.20 -2.34
CA PRO A 258 -11.64 16.02 -2.76
C PRO A 258 -11.18 17.29 -3.47
N ILE A 259 -11.94 17.72 -4.47
CA ILE A 259 -11.63 18.93 -5.24
C ILE A 259 -12.09 20.16 -4.46
N ARG A 260 -11.15 21.08 -4.20
CA ARG A 260 -11.45 22.37 -3.60
C ARG A 260 -12.29 23.22 -4.56
N TRP A 261 -13.53 23.46 -4.18
CA TRP A 261 -14.47 24.29 -4.92
C TRP A 261 -14.36 25.74 -4.45
N THR A 262 -13.81 26.59 -5.30
CA THR A 262 -13.59 28.02 -5.03
C THR A 262 -14.78 28.89 -5.45
N GLY A 263 -15.80 28.29 -6.07
CA GLY A 263 -17.05 28.96 -6.40
C GLY A 263 -18.03 29.01 -5.22
N GLY A 264 -19.15 29.71 -5.37
CA GLY A 264 -20.20 29.71 -4.34
C GLY A 264 -20.93 28.35 -4.24
N LYS A 265 -21.44 28.00 -3.05
CA LYS A 265 -22.23 26.77 -2.80
C LYS A 265 -23.38 26.57 -3.80
N SER A 266 -24.04 27.66 -4.17
CA SER A 266 -25.10 27.67 -5.18
C SER A 266 -24.62 27.26 -6.58
N THR A 267 -23.37 27.60 -6.94
CA THR A 267 -22.78 27.21 -8.24
C THR A 267 -22.43 25.74 -8.29
N LEU A 268 -21.90 25.16 -7.20
CA LEU A 268 -21.64 23.71 -7.12
C LEU A 268 -22.95 22.91 -7.18
N SER A 269 -23.93 23.29 -6.36
CA SER A 269 -25.25 22.63 -6.35
C SER A 269 -25.91 22.67 -7.74
N TYR A 270 -25.85 23.83 -8.39
CA TYR A 270 -26.42 23.98 -9.72
C TYR A 270 -25.66 23.16 -10.77
N PHE A 271 -24.32 23.16 -10.73
CA PHE A 271 -23.48 22.36 -11.63
C PHE A 271 -23.80 20.87 -11.56
N ILE A 272 -23.89 20.29 -10.37
CA ILE A 272 -24.21 18.87 -10.20
C ILE A 272 -25.65 18.57 -10.67
N LYS A 273 -26.61 19.45 -10.39
CA LYS A 273 -27.98 19.34 -10.90
C LYS A 273 -28.01 19.36 -12.43
N LEU A 274 -27.20 20.20 -13.09
CA LEU A 274 -27.09 20.22 -14.55
C LEU A 274 -26.56 18.88 -15.08
N LEU A 275 -25.44 18.38 -14.55
CA LEU A 275 -24.83 17.14 -15.01
C LEU A 275 -25.75 15.92 -14.80
N HIS A 276 -26.48 15.88 -13.68
CA HIS A 276 -27.32 14.74 -13.31
C HIS A 276 -28.74 14.80 -13.91
N ASN A 277 -29.45 15.92 -13.77
CA ASN A 277 -30.88 16.01 -14.13
C ASN A 277 -31.09 16.42 -15.59
N GLU A 278 -30.38 17.45 -16.05
CA GLU A 278 -30.59 18.03 -17.38
C GLU A 278 -29.79 17.29 -18.44
N LEU A 279 -28.48 17.13 -18.22
CA LEU A 279 -27.56 16.49 -19.17
C LEU A 279 -27.56 14.96 -19.02
N LYS A 280 -27.86 14.45 -17.82
CA LYS A 280 -27.87 13.02 -17.48
C LYS A 280 -26.58 12.30 -17.88
N VAL A 281 -25.44 12.98 -17.75
CA VAL A 281 -24.13 12.48 -18.19
C VAL A 281 -23.34 11.79 -17.08
N ILE A 282 -23.76 11.95 -15.82
CA ILE A 282 -23.17 11.28 -14.67
C ILE A 282 -24.16 10.30 -14.02
N THR A 283 -23.64 9.17 -13.56
CA THR A 283 -24.30 8.23 -12.65
C THR A 283 -23.50 8.14 -11.35
N TYR A 284 -24.07 7.53 -10.32
CA TYR A 284 -23.42 7.42 -9.03
C TYR A 284 -23.90 6.18 -8.26
N PRO A 285 -23.06 5.57 -7.41
CA PRO A 285 -23.46 4.40 -6.61
C PRO A 285 -24.16 4.81 -5.31
N GLY A 286 -25.24 4.11 -4.98
CA GLY A 286 -25.99 4.32 -3.74
C GLY A 286 -27.12 5.35 -3.86
N ASN A 287 -27.67 5.74 -2.71
CA ASN A 287 -28.98 6.39 -2.63
C ASN A 287 -28.94 7.93 -2.44
N SER A 288 -27.77 8.55 -2.28
CA SER A 288 -27.65 10.02 -2.11
C SER A 288 -26.59 10.63 -3.02
N LEU A 289 -27.08 11.38 -4.03
CA LEU A 289 -26.25 12.23 -4.89
C LEU A 289 -25.40 13.20 -4.07
N TRP A 290 -25.99 13.82 -3.06
CA TRP A 290 -25.34 14.89 -2.28
C TRP A 290 -24.26 14.36 -1.35
N LYS A 291 -24.42 13.13 -0.83
CA LYS A 291 -23.37 12.45 -0.06
C LYS A 291 -22.08 12.28 -0.88
N ILE A 292 -22.23 11.98 -2.18
CA ILE A 292 -21.11 11.83 -3.11
C ILE A 292 -20.52 13.19 -3.47
N VAL A 293 -21.34 14.23 -3.65
CA VAL A 293 -20.85 15.61 -3.81
C VAL A 293 -19.98 16.02 -2.63
N CYS A 294 -20.44 15.81 -1.40
CA CYS A 294 -19.66 16.16 -0.19
C CYS A 294 -18.40 15.30 -0.02
N THR A 295 -18.34 14.12 -0.64
CA THR A 295 -17.13 13.27 -0.68
C THR A 295 -16.15 13.76 -1.74
N CYS A 296 -16.65 14.19 -2.90
CA CYS A 296 -15.82 14.59 -4.04
C CYS A 296 -15.35 16.04 -3.99
N PHE A 297 -16.03 16.91 -3.23
CA PHE A 297 -15.76 18.35 -3.20
C PHE A 297 -15.73 18.89 -1.77
N VAL A 298 -14.84 19.86 -1.54
CA VAL A 298 -14.73 20.63 -0.28
C VAL A 298 -14.82 22.12 -0.58
N ASP A 299 -15.19 22.92 0.43
CA ASP A 299 -15.31 24.38 0.33
C ASP A 299 -13.93 25.04 0.13
N ASP A 300 -13.90 26.34 -0.18
CA ASP A 300 -12.66 27.06 -0.48
C ASP A 300 -11.66 27.09 0.70
N ASP A 301 -12.15 26.98 1.93
CA ASP A 301 -11.33 26.84 3.13
C ASP A 301 -10.86 25.39 3.39
N GLY A 302 -11.42 24.41 2.66
CA GLY A 302 -11.16 22.98 2.82
C GLY A 302 -12.15 22.25 3.73
N SER A 303 -13.16 22.95 4.26
CA SER A 303 -14.22 22.35 5.07
C SER A 303 -15.18 21.50 4.21
N GLN A 304 -15.76 20.46 4.82
CA GLN A 304 -16.74 19.63 4.13
C GLN A 304 -18.07 20.35 3.95
N PHE A 305 -18.70 20.16 2.80
CA PHE A 305 -20.07 20.62 2.59
C PHE A 305 -21.07 19.78 3.37
N ASN A 306 -22.18 20.41 3.77
CA ASN A 306 -23.33 19.72 4.34
C ASN A 306 -24.37 19.41 3.24
N GLU A 307 -24.87 18.16 3.20
CA GLU A 307 -25.80 17.68 2.17
C GLU A 307 -27.06 18.55 2.05
N SER A 308 -27.72 18.85 3.17
CA SER A 308 -28.93 19.67 3.21
C SER A 308 -28.66 21.08 2.71
N ASN A 309 -27.53 21.66 3.13
CA ASN A 309 -27.14 23.00 2.71
C ASN A 309 -26.87 23.09 1.21
N LEU A 310 -26.31 22.05 0.58
CA LEU A 310 -26.08 22.04 -0.87
C LEU A 310 -27.36 21.75 -1.66
N ARG A 311 -28.18 20.80 -1.19
CA ARG A 311 -29.41 20.39 -1.87
C ARG A 311 -30.38 21.56 -2.06
N ASP A 312 -30.54 22.39 -1.02
CA ASP A 312 -31.53 23.46 -0.97
C ASP A 312 -31.05 24.79 -1.55
N GLN A 313 -29.83 24.83 -2.11
CA GLN A 313 -29.34 26.03 -2.79
C GLN A 313 -30.22 26.40 -3.99
N LYS A 314 -30.56 27.68 -4.06
CA LYS A 314 -31.23 28.29 -5.21
C LYS A 314 -30.26 28.46 -6.38
N LYS A 315 -30.81 28.62 -7.59
CA LYS A 315 -30.04 28.91 -8.81
C LYS A 315 -29.10 30.11 -8.56
N PRO A 316 -27.80 30.00 -8.91
CA PRO A 316 -26.84 31.05 -8.65
C PRO A 316 -27.17 32.30 -9.48
N LYS A 317 -27.00 33.47 -8.86
CA LYS A 317 -27.17 34.78 -9.54
C LYS A 317 -25.88 35.25 -10.24
N LEU A 318 -24.73 34.79 -9.76
CA LEU A 318 -23.40 35.15 -10.26
C LEU A 318 -22.77 33.96 -10.98
N LYS A 319 -22.01 34.26 -12.04
CA LYS A 319 -21.28 33.28 -12.87
C LYS A 319 -22.14 32.14 -13.44
N LEU A 320 -23.43 32.42 -13.67
CA LEU A 320 -24.40 31.43 -14.13
C LEU A 320 -24.08 30.94 -15.56
N SER A 321 -23.78 31.85 -16.47
CA SER A 321 -23.54 31.49 -17.87
C SER A 321 -22.24 30.68 -18.04
N GLU A 322 -21.27 30.96 -17.18
CA GLU A 322 -19.96 30.32 -17.13
C GLU A 322 -20.08 28.88 -16.61
N ILE A 323 -20.89 28.65 -15.56
CA ILE A 323 -21.11 27.30 -15.05
C ILE A 323 -21.96 26.45 -16.00
N GLU A 324 -22.93 27.05 -16.69
CA GLU A 324 -23.70 26.38 -17.75
C GLU A 324 -22.78 26.01 -18.93
N ARG A 325 -21.88 26.91 -19.36
CA ARG A 325 -20.88 26.62 -20.38
C ARG A 325 -19.94 25.49 -19.97
N ALA A 326 -19.47 25.48 -18.73
CA ALA A 326 -18.63 24.39 -18.22
C ALA A 326 -19.37 23.05 -18.21
N ALA A 327 -20.61 23.01 -17.72
CA ALA A 327 -21.42 21.78 -17.73
C ALA A 327 -21.65 21.23 -19.14
N ASN A 328 -21.87 22.12 -20.12
CA ASN A 328 -22.10 21.74 -21.51
C ASN A 328 -20.91 21.05 -22.19
N ILE A 329 -19.67 21.19 -21.68
CA ILE A 329 -18.49 20.44 -22.16
C ILE A 329 -18.72 18.93 -22.01
N MET A 330 -19.50 18.52 -21.01
CA MET A 330 -19.72 17.11 -20.69
C MET A 330 -20.81 16.44 -21.55
N LYS A 331 -21.53 17.20 -22.40
CA LYS A 331 -22.47 16.65 -23.38
C LYS A 331 -21.76 15.76 -24.39
#